data_AF-A0A151TWP2-F1
#
_entry.id   AF-A0A151TWP2-F1
#
_cell.length_a   1.000
_cell.length_b   1.000
_cell.length_c   1.000
_cell.angle_alpha   90.00
_cell.angle_beta   90.00
_cell.angle_gamma   90.00
#
_symmetry.space_group_name_H-M   'P 1'
#
loop_
_entity.id
_entity.type
_entity.pdbx_description
1 polymer ?
#
loop_
_entity_poly.entity_id
_entity_poly.type
_entity_poly.pdbx_seq_one_letter_code
_entity_poly.pdbx_strand_id
1 'polypeptide(L)'
;MTGSFADFTSYKKADKGVTITVADSNSSMVAGTGDLNLSGLKLKSFLYVPELKYSLISASILTKDLNCAIVFYPSHCIFQDLSSGMMIGNAKEHNGLYFVSNSPSKSDSSQTTSLSTVSVSNVFLCHNRLGHPNFNYLKHLYLDLFINKNISSFTCEH
;
A
#
# COMPACT_ATOMS: atom_id res chain seq x y z
N MET A 1 -15.34 -4.11 -9.47
CA MET A 1 -15.74 -3.88 -10.86
C MET A 1 -14.68 -3.01 -11.54
N THR A 2 -14.25 -3.33 -12.74
CA THR A 2 -13.26 -2.53 -13.49
C THR A 2 -13.60 -2.51 -14.97
N GLY A 3 -13.36 -1.37 -15.63
CA GLY A 3 -13.40 -1.24 -17.10
C GLY A 3 -12.05 -1.50 -17.77
N SER A 4 -10.98 -1.66 -16.97
CA SER A 4 -9.64 -1.97 -17.46
C SER A 4 -9.35 -3.47 -17.35
N PHE A 5 -8.94 -4.06 -18.47
CA PHE A 5 -8.49 -5.45 -18.51
C PHE A 5 -7.06 -5.64 -17.98
N ALA A 6 -6.25 -4.57 -17.96
CA ALA A 6 -4.82 -4.62 -17.64
C ALA A 6 -4.53 -5.08 -16.20
N ASP A 7 -5.51 -4.99 -15.32
CA ASP A 7 -5.34 -5.25 -13.90
C ASP A 7 -5.65 -6.72 -13.54
N PHE A 8 -6.18 -7.52 -14.48
CA PHE A 8 -6.53 -8.92 -14.23
C PHE A 8 -5.34 -9.87 -14.37
N THR A 9 -5.15 -10.73 -13.37
CA THR A 9 -4.22 -11.87 -13.43
C THR A 9 -4.87 -13.13 -13.97
N SER A 10 -6.20 -13.20 -13.96
CA SER A 10 -7.00 -14.30 -14.49
C SER A 10 -8.31 -13.75 -15.03
N TYR A 11 -8.86 -14.36 -16.08
CA TYR A 11 -10.11 -13.94 -16.69
C TYR A 11 -10.97 -15.13 -17.13
N LYS A 12 -12.25 -15.07 -16.78
CA LYS A 12 -13.30 -15.97 -17.23
C LYS A 12 -14.42 -15.12 -17.82
N LYS A 13 -14.81 -15.41 -19.06
CA LYS A 13 -15.94 -14.76 -19.72
C LYS A 13 -17.24 -15.07 -18.96
N ALA A 14 -18.09 -14.07 -18.79
CA ALA A 14 -19.39 -14.25 -18.15
C ALA A 14 -20.37 -14.96 -19.10
N ASP A 15 -21.34 -15.66 -18.51
CA ASP A 15 -22.47 -16.20 -19.27
C ASP A 15 -23.30 -15.06 -19.86
N LYS A 16 -23.94 -15.31 -21.01
CA LYS A 16 -24.72 -14.29 -21.72
C LYS A 16 -25.86 -13.79 -20.83
N GLY A 17 -25.96 -12.46 -20.67
CA GLY A 17 -27.09 -11.80 -20.01
C GLY A 17 -26.87 -11.37 -18.56
N VAL A 18 -25.67 -11.57 -18.00
CA VAL A 18 -25.35 -11.02 -16.67
C VAL A 18 -25.20 -9.50 -16.76
N THR A 19 -26.02 -8.79 -15.99
CA THR A 19 -26.00 -7.31 -15.91
C THR A 19 -25.88 -6.87 -14.46
N ILE A 20 -25.39 -5.65 -14.28
CA ILE A 20 -25.34 -4.97 -13.00
C ILE A 20 -26.07 -3.64 -13.11
N THR A 21 -26.72 -3.22 -12.03
CA THR A 21 -27.30 -1.88 -11.93
C THR A 21 -26.27 -0.95 -11.32
N VAL A 22 -25.99 0.15 -11.99
CA VAL A 22 -25.05 1.19 -11.55
C VAL A 22 -25.85 2.29 -10.83
N ALA A 23 -25.18 3.12 -10.03
CA ALA A 23 -25.82 4.15 -9.21
C ALA A 23 -26.60 5.21 -10.00
N ASP A 24 -26.35 5.34 -11.31
CA ASP A 24 -27.13 6.16 -12.25
C ASP A 24 -28.45 5.50 -12.69
N SER A 25 -28.81 4.36 -12.09
CA SER A 25 -29.96 3.51 -12.43
C SER A 25 -29.89 2.84 -13.81
N ASN A 26 -28.77 2.95 -14.52
CA ASN A 26 -28.55 2.21 -15.76
C ASN A 26 -28.07 0.80 -15.47
N SER A 27 -28.31 -0.09 -16.44
CA SER A 27 -27.81 -1.46 -16.42
C SER A 27 -26.62 -1.60 -17.36
N SER A 28 -25.50 -2.10 -16.85
CA SER A 28 -24.31 -2.40 -17.65
C SER A 28 -24.04 -3.88 -17.74
N MET A 29 -23.55 -4.32 -18.89
CA MET A 29 -23.27 -5.74 -19.14
C MET A 29 -21.95 -6.17 -18.50
N VAL A 30 -21.98 -7.28 -17.77
CA VAL A 30 -20.77 -7.91 -17.25
C VAL A 30 -20.14 -8.72 -18.38
N ALA A 31 -18.94 -8.34 -18.81
CA ALA A 31 -18.22 -9.05 -19.86
C ALA A 31 -17.50 -10.29 -19.31
N GLY A 32 -17.08 -10.25 -18.05
CA GLY A 32 -16.45 -11.39 -17.40
C GLY A 32 -16.13 -11.16 -15.93
N THR A 33 -15.47 -12.14 -15.35
CA THR A 33 -15.02 -12.17 -13.96
C THR A 33 -13.57 -12.62 -13.94
N GLY A 34 -12.77 -12.07 -13.04
CA GLY A 34 -11.37 -12.44 -12.94
C GLY A 34 -10.74 -12.04 -11.62
N ASP A 35 -9.51 -12.47 -11.41
CA ASP A 35 -8.74 -12.10 -10.21
C ASP A 35 -7.87 -10.88 -10.52
N LEU A 36 -7.74 -10.00 -9.55
CA LEU A 36 -7.08 -8.70 -9.65
C LEU A 36 -5.91 -8.66 -8.67
N ASN A 37 -4.75 -8.20 -9.12
CA ASN A 37 -3.63 -7.90 -8.24
C ASN A 37 -3.35 -6.40 -8.26
N LEU A 38 -3.77 -5.72 -7.19
CA LEU A 38 -3.61 -4.28 -7.05
C LEU A 38 -2.45 -3.99 -6.09
N SER A 39 -1.26 -3.72 -6.64
CA SER A 39 -0.06 -3.40 -5.87
C SER A 39 0.24 -4.38 -4.72
N GLY A 40 0.05 -5.68 -4.96
CA GLY A 40 0.26 -6.74 -3.98
C GLY A 40 -1.00 -7.20 -3.25
N LEU A 41 -2.11 -6.45 -3.37
CA LEU A 41 -3.42 -6.83 -2.86
C LEU A 41 -4.11 -7.77 -3.85
N LYS A 42 -4.24 -9.04 -3.48
CA LYS A 42 -4.90 -10.06 -4.31
C LYS A 42 -6.39 -10.07 -4.01
N LEU A 43 -7.18 -9.65 -4.99
CA LEU A 43 -8.64 -9.64 -4.95
C LEU A 43 -9.17 -10.70 -5.91
N LYS A 44 -10.19 -11.43 -5.47
CA LYS A 44 -10.79 -12.53 -6.22
C LYS A 44 -12.12 -12.12 -6.82
N SER A 45 -12.50 -12.78 -7.90
CA SER A 45 -13.85 -12.69 -8.47
C SER A 45 -14.31 -11.26 -8.78
N PHE A 46 -13.39 -10.44 -9.26
CA PHE A 46 -13.67 -9.08 -9.71
C PHE A 46 -14.42 -9.06 -11.04
N LEU A 47 -15.47 -8.26 -11.13
CA LEU A 47 -16.27 -8.14 -12.35
C LEU A 47 -15.61 -7.19 -13.35
N TYR A 48 -15.48 -7.63 -14.60
CA TYR A 48 -15.06 -6.84 -15.75
C TYR A 48 -16.30 -6.27 -16.46
N VAL A 49 -16.40 -4.95 -16.50
CA VAL A 49 -17.54 -4.20 -17.06
C VAL A 49 -16.97 -3.09 -17.95
N PRO A 50 -16.89 -3.30 -19.28
CA PRO A 50 -16.20 -2.40 -20.20
C PRO A 50 -16.75 -0.98 -20.24
N GLU A 51 -18.03 -0.81 -19.88
CA GLU A 51 -18.73 0.48 -19.89
C GLU A 51 -18.39 1.37 -18.68
N LEU A 52 -17.73 0.81 -17.65
CA LEU A 52 -17.35 1.58 -16.47
C LEU A 52 -16.11 2.43 -16.74
N LYS A 53 -16.26 3.75 -16.56
CA LYS A 53 -15.16 4.72 -16.64
C LYS A 53 -14.16 4.59 -15.48
N TYR A 54 -14.64 4.16 -14.31
CA TYR A 54 -13.84 4.03 -13.10
C TYR A 54 -13.95 2.61 -12.53
N SER A 55 -12.82 2.12 -12.04
CA SER A 55 -12.76 0.85 -11.34
C SER A 55 -13.18 1.04 -9.89
N LEU A 56 -14.20 0.30 -9.46
CA LEU A 56 -14.74 0.36 -8.12
C LEU A 56 -14.39 -0.93 -7.37
N ILE A 57 -13.89 -0.78 -6.15
CA ILE A 57 -13.63 -1.88 -5.24
C ILE A 57 -14.72 -1.94 -4.19
N SER A 58 -15.40 -3.08 -4.11
CA SER A 58 -16.34 -3.31 -3.02
C SER A 58 -15.57 -3.46 -1.72
N ALA A 59 -15.96 -2.71 -0.69
CA ALA A 59 -15.42 -2.86 0.66
C ALA A 59 -15.54 -4.30 1.15
N SER A 60 -16.67 -4.97 0.88
CA SER A 60 -16.90 -6.35 1.34
C SER A 60 -16.00 -7.38 0.67
N ILE A 61 -15.65 -7.18 -0.61
CA ILE A 61 -14.68 -8.04 -1.31
C ILE A 61 -13.30 -7.80 -0.72
N LEU A 62 -12.91 -6.52 -0.57
CA LEU A 62 -11.62 -6.12 -0.03
C LEU A 62 -11.37 -6.71 1.37
N THR A 63 -12.34 -6.56 2.28
CA THR A 63 -12.21 -7.07 3.66
C THR A 63 -12.18 -8.59 3.74
N LYS A 64 -12.96 -9.28 2.89
CA LYS A 64 -13.04 -10.75 2.91
C LYS A 64 -11.82 -11.40 2.27
N ASP A 65 -11.37 -10.91 1.13
CA ASP A 65 -10.27 -11.51 0.38
C ASP A 65 -8.92 -11.28 1.07
N LEU A 66 -8.74 -10.12 1.70
CA LEU A 66 -7.51 -9.76 2.40
C LEU A 66 -7.55 -10.08 3.90
N ASN A 67 -8.67 -10.58 4.43
CA ASN A 67 -8.89 -10.73 5.87
C ASN A 67 -8.52 -9.45 6.66
N CYS A 68 -9.03 -8.31 6.21
CA CYS A 68 -8.64 -7.00 6.72
C CYS A 68 -9.85 -6.18 7.19
N ALA A 69 -9.59 -5.20 8.05
CA ALA A 69 -10.50 -4.10 8.35
C ALA A 69 -10.16 -2.87 7.49
N ILE A 70 -11.18 -2.09 7.16
CA ILE A 70 -11.00 -0.76 6.56
C ILE A 70 -11.30 0.28 7.62
N VAL A 71 -10.33 1.15 7.89
CA VAL A 71 -10.50 2.27 8.82
C VAL A 71 -10.51 3.56 8.02
N PHE A 72 -11.61 4.31 8.12
CA PHE A 72 -11.82 5.56 7.40
C PHE A 72 -11.39 6.75 8.25
N TYR A 73 -10.59 7.62 7.64
CA TYR A 73 -10.23 8.94 8.14
C TYR A 73 -10.79 10.01 7.18
N PRO A 74 -10.84 11.29 7.59
CA PRO A 74 -11.37 12.35 6.73
C PRO A 74 -10.68 12.48 5.36
N SER A 75 -9.39 12.16 5.25
CA SER A 75 -8.59 12.35 4.02
C SER A 75 -8.12 11.06 3.35
N HIS A 76 -8.33 9.91 3.98
CA HIS A 76 -7.82 8.62 3.50
C HIS A 76 -8.48 7.46 4.24
N CYS A 77 -8.27 6.24 3.77
CA CYS A 77 -8.54 5.04 4.55
C CYS A 77 -7.33 4.13 4.53
N ILE A 78 -7.22 3.30 5.57
CA ILE A 78 -6.18 2.28 5.68
C ILE A 78 -6.82 0.89 5.67
N PHE A 79 -6.08 -0.09 5.17
CA PHE A 79 -6.45 -1.49 5.20
C PHE A 79 -5.55 -2.15 6.24
N GLN A 80 -6.14 -2.67 7.31
CA GLN A 80 -5.44 -3.27 8.44
C GLN A 80 -5.67 -4.78 8.44
N ASP A 81 -4.62 -5.58 8.29
CA ASP A 81 -4.71 -7.03 8.40
C ASP A 81 -5.19 -7.41 9.80
N LEU A 82 -6.23 -8.24 9.87
CA LEU A 82 -6.84 -8.62 11.15
C LEU A 82 -5.95 -9.57 11.96
N SER A 83 -5.03 -10.26 11.30
CA SER A 83 -4.17 -11.27 11.93
C SER A 83 -2.99 -10.63 12.68
N SER A 84 -2.34 -9.66 12.04
CA SER A 84 -1.15 -8.98 12.55
C SER A 84 -1.45 -7.60 13.15
N GLY A 85 -2.61 -7.02 12.84
CA GLY A 85 -2.91 -5.62 13.15
C GLY A 85 -2.10 -4.61 12.32
N MET A 86 -1.31 -5.07 11.36
CA MET A 86 -0.48 -4.20 10.52
C MET A 86 -1.26 -3.60 9.36
N MET A 87 -0.85 -2.40 8.96
CA MET A 87 -1.34 -1.77 7.75
C MET A 87 -0.78 -2.47 6.51
N ILE A 88 -1.66 -2.96 5.63
CA ILE A 88 -1.31 -3.66 4.40
C ILE A 88 -1.57 -2.84 3.13
N GLY A 89 -2.25 -1.69 3.26
CA GLY A 89 -2.48 -0.76 2.16
C GLY A 89 -3.28 0.46 2.58
N ASN A 90 -3.46 1.38 1.63
CA ASN A 90 -4.25 2.60 1.83
C ASN A 90 -4.90 3.11 0.55
N ALA A 91 -5.90 3.96 0.73
CA ALA A 91 -6.46 4.77 -0.32
C ALA A 91 -6.60 6.22 0.12
N LYS A 92 -6.32 7.17 -0.77
CA LYS A 92 -6.49 8.61 -0.53
C LYS A 92 -7.89 9.04 -0.95
N GLU A 93 -8.52 9.91 -0.17
CA GLU A 93 -9.80 10.51 -0.52
C GLU A 93 -9.57 11.60 -1.58
N HIS A 94 -10.46 11.64 -2.57
CA HIS A 94 -10.54 12.70 -3.55
C HIS A 94 -11.98 12.80 -4.07
N ASN A 95 -12.64 13.93 -3.80
CA ASN A 95 -14.01 14.23 -4.23
C ASN A 95 -15.05 13.16 -3.83
N GLY A 96 -14.96 12.65 -2.61
CA GLY A 96 -15.84 11.62 -2.06
C GLY A 96 -15.51 10.18 -2.46
N LEU A 97 -14.44 9.98 -3.24
CA LEU A 97 -13.97 8.65 -3.68
C LEU A 97 -12.61 8.33 -3.08
N TYR A 98 -12.37 7.05 -2.82
CA TYR A 98 -11.11 6.56 -2.26
C TYR A 98 -10.28 5.85 -3.33
N PHE A 99 -9.13 6.42 -3.66
CA PHE A 99 -8.22 5.90 -4.67
C PHE A 99 -7.07 5.15 -4.01
N VAL A 100 -6.99 3.83 -4.28
CA VAL A 100 -5.89 3.00 -3.79
C VAL A 100 -4.58 3.53 -4.39
N SER A 101 -3.63 3.86 -3.51
CA SER A 101 -2.33 4.36 -3.97
C SER A 101 -1.51 3.20 -4.50
N ASN A 102 -1.33 3.12 -5.82
CA ASN A 102 -0.54 2.06 -6.44
C ASN A 102 0.98 2.19 -6.18
N SER A 103 1.43 3.26 -5.52
CA SER A 103 2.83 3.35 -5.11
C SER A 103 3.08 2.31 -4.03
N PRO A 104 4.03 1.36 -4.19
CA PRO A 104 4.61 0.73 -3.01
C PRO A 104 4.97 1.87 -2.07
N SER A 105 4.58 1.75 -0.81
CA SER A 105 4.82 2.76 0.22
C SER A 105 6.30 3.18 0.22
N LYS A 106 6.65 4.15 -0.62
CA LYS A 106 7.43 5.27 -0.19
C LYS A 106 6.45 5.98 0.72
N SER A 107 6.51 5.63 1.99
CA SER A 107 6.09 6.56 3.02
C SER A 107 6.48 7.97 2.55
N ASP A 108 5.58 8.93 2.69
CA ASP A 108 5.90 10.35 2.67
C ASP A 108 6.80 10.67 3.89
N SER A 109 7.96 10.02 3.93
CA SER A 109 9.14 10.36 4.67
C SER A 109 10.22 10.32 3.60
N SER A 110 10.49 11.49 3.02
CA SER A 110 11.71 11.88 2.32
C SER A 110 12.66 10.73 1.98
N GLN A 111 12.73 10.37 0.71
CA GLN A 111 13.84 9.61 0.09
C GLN A 111 14.30 8.35 0.86
N THR A 112 13.74 7.19 0.53
CA THR A 112 14.50 5.93 0.66
C THR A 112 14.69 5.34 -0.72
N THR A 113 15.83 5.68 -1.31
CA THR A 113 16.46 4.91 -2.37
C THR A 113 16.73 3.49 -1.87
N SER A 114 16.39 2.53 -2.71
CA SER A 114 16.78 1.13 -2.61
C SER A 114 18.27 0.96 -2.34
N LEU A 115 18.59 -0.05 -1.52
CA LEU A 115 19.85 -0.77 -1.36
C LEU A 115 21.16 -0.02 -1.72
N SER A 116 22.05 0.05 -0.72
CA SER A 116 23.47 0.49 -0.78
C SER A 116 23.69 1.96 -0.45
N THR A 117 23.40 2.35 0.79
CA THR A 117 24.23 3.24 1.63
C THR A 117 23.37 3.61 2.84
N VAL A 118 23.59 2.97 3.99
CA VAL A 118 23.09 3.52 5.25
C VAL A 118 23.75 4.88 5.39
N SER A 119 23.00 5.98 5.24
CA SER A 119 23.59 7.32 5.30
C SER A 119 24.08 7.64 6.72
N VAL A 120 25.06 8.53 6.83
CA VAL A 120 25.55 9.08 8.11
C VAL A 120 24.38 9.63 8.95
N SER A 121 23.34 10.15 8.28
CA SER A 121 22.12 10.68 8.89
C SER A 121 21.35 9.65 9.74
N ASN A 122 21.36 8.36 9.37
CA ASN A 122 20.68 7.33 10.16
C ASN A 122 21.37 7.06 11.51
N VAL A 123 22.69 7.21 11.56
CA VAL A 123 23.49 7.05 12.79
C VAL A 123 23.17 8.19 13.77
N PHE A 124 23.13 9.43 13.27
CA PHE A 124 22.74 10.59 14.08
C PHE A 124 21.27 10.56 14.52
N LEU A 125 20.37 10.04 13.67
CA LEU A 125 18.96 9.87 14.05
C LEU A 125 18.80 8.90 15.24
N CYS A 126 19.49 7.76 15.19
CA CYS A 126 19.50 6.80 16.31
C CYS A 126 20.18 7.39 17.56
N HIS A 127 21.28 8.13 17.39
CA HIS A 127 21.93 8.84 18.49
C HIS A 127 20.98 9.84 19.17
N ASN A 128 20.25 10.66 18.41
CA ASN A 128 19.30 11.62 18.99
C ASN A 128 18.10 10.94 19.65
N ARG A 129 17.53 9.90 19.03
CA ARG A 129 16.34 9.19 19.55
C ARG A 129 16.61 8.40 20.83
N LEU A 130 17.83 7.91 21.02
CA LEU A 130 18.23 7.11 22.18
C LEU A 130 18.87 7.95 23.29
N GLY A 131 18.86 9.28 23.17
CA GLY A 131 19.37 10.18 24.21
C GLY A 131 20.89 10.33 24.19
N HIS A 132 21.45 10.58 23.01
CA HIS A 132 22.88 10.83 22.79
C HIS A 132 23.85 9.74 23.31
N PRO A 133 23.56 8.44 23.10
CA PRO A 133 24.49 7.38 23.50
C PRO A 133 25.80 7.49 22.70
N ASN A 134 26.90 7.07 23.32
CA ASN A 134 28.21 7.03 22.68
C ASN A 134 28.14 6.22 21.37
N PHE A 135 28.75 6.73 20.28
CA PHE A 135 28.74 6.06 18.97
C PHE A 135 29.36 4.65 18.98
N ASN A 136 30.33 4.37 19.86
CA ASN A 136 30.83 3.00 20.06
C ASN A 136 29.75 2.09 20.64
N TYR A 137 28.99 2.58 21.61
CA TYR A 137 27.87 1.83 22.19
C TYR A 137 26.76 1.61 21.15
N LEU A 138 26.46 2.63 20.35
CA LEU A 138 25.48 2.54 19.26
C LEU A 138 25.90 1.52 18.19
N LYS A 139 27.21 1.42 17.88
CA LYS A 139 27.75 0.41 16.96
C LYS A 139 27.54 -1.01 17.47
N HIS A 140 27.67 -1.24 18.78
CA HIS A 140 27.41 -2.56 19.36
C HIS A 140 25.94 -2.96 19.27
N LEU A 141 25.01 -2.01 19.40
CA LEU A 141 23.58 -2.27 19.30
C LEU A 141 23.11 -2.45 17.85
N TYR A 142 23.72 -1.73 16.91
CA TYR A 142 23.27 -1.67 15.52
C TYR A 142 24.46 -1.74 14.56
N LEU A 143 25.09 -2.91 14.44
CA LEU A 143 26.26 -3.12 13.58
C LEU A 143 26.02 -2.69 12.12
N ASP A 144 24.81 -2.94 11.61
CA ASP A 144 24.44 -2.62 10.23
C ASP A 144 24.48 -1.11 9.93
N LEU A 145 24.33 -0.26 10.95
CA LEU A 145 24.36 1.19 10.77
C LEU A 145 25.77 1.77 10.52
N PHE A 146 26.80 1.00 10.88
CA PHE A 146 28.20 1.39 10.88
C PHE A 146 29.05 0.66 9.83
N ILE A 147 28.42 -0.14 8.94
CA ILE A 147 29.12 -0.79 7.83
C ILE A 147 29.79 0.28 6.95
N ASN A 148 31.10 0.13 6.73
CA ASN A 148 31.95 1.06 5.96
C ASN A 148 31.99 2.50 6.49
N LYS A 149 31.77 2.71 7.81
CA LYS A 149 31.86 4.04 8.43
C LYS A 149 32.94 4.10 9.49
N ASN A 150 33.67 5.20 9.51
CA ASN A 150 34.66 5.46 10.55
C ASN A 150 33.97 6.09 11.77
N ILE A 151 34.03 5.45 12.93
CA ILE A 151 33.40 5.96 14.17
C ILE A 151 34.00 7.31 14.59
N SER A 152 35.30 7.53 14.32
CA SER A 152 35.99 8.78 14.68
C SER A 152 35.50 10.00 13.89
N SER A 153 34.77 9.81 12.78
CA SER A 153 34.15 10.91 12.04
C SER A 153 32.79 11.33 12.63
N PHE A 154 32.33 10.71 13.70
CA PHE A 154 31.10 11.08 14.39
C PHE A 154 31.42 11.83 15.68
N THR A 155 31.12 13.13 15.69
CA THR A 155 31.20 13.98 16.86
C THR A 155 29.81 14.48 17.21
N CYS A 156 29.50 14.50 18.50
CA CYS A 156 28.31 15.18 19.02
C CYS A 156 28.75 16.57 19.45
N GLU A 157 28.21 17.61 18.82
CA GLU A 157 28.37 18.98 19.31
C GLU A 157 27.30 19.24 20.38
N HIS A 158 27.76 19.68 21.55
CA HIS A 158 26.95 20.16 22.66
C HIS A 158 27.53 21.49 23.14
#